data_AF-A0A0K9PUH2-F1
#
_entry.id   AF-A0A0K9PUH2-F1
#
_cell.length_a   1.000
_cell.length_b   1.000
_cell.length_c   1.000
_cell.angle_alpha   90.00
_cell.angle_beta   90.00
_cell.angle_gamma   90.00
#
_symmetry.space_group_name_H-M   'P 1'
#
loop_
_entity.id
_entity.type
_entity.pdbx_description
1 polymer ?
#
loop_
_entity_poly.entity_id
_entity_poly.type
_entity_poly.pdbx_seq_one_letter_code
_entity_poly.pdbx_strand_id
1 'polypeptide(L)'
;MVRLRGGEGIPFMKFFLAGTSVTTITLQFFRPDLLPTPIGAGFDSVICSSRALHTIGFVAVDYRYSLRGMDTSSDEYRSTLAEVNLRSAKRILKLCEVNRGFYVKAGQYFSSIRQIPKEYSSLLSSLQDQALPCNFKDVKRVLMKNLGKDMSQIFLMFDEEPIAAASIAQVHHAVLLDNH
;
A
#
# COMPACT_ATOMS: atom_id res chain seq x y z
N MET A 1 -2.81 13.63 43.43
CA MET A 1 -2.04 14.89 43.27
C MET A 1 -0.65 14.51 42.77
N VAL A 2 -0.04 15.36 41.92
CA VAL A 2 1.34 15.31 41.38
C VAL A 2 1.45 15.01 39.88
N ARG A 3 1.38 16.12 39.12
CA ARG A 3 2.45 16.75 38.33
C ARG A 3 2.90 16.13 37.00
N LEU A 4 2.63 16.92 35.95
CA LEU A 4 3.23 16.86 34.62
C LEU A 4 4.72 17.26 34.65
N ARG A 5 5.55 16.56 33.88
CA ARG A 5 6.70 17.11 33.15
C ARG A 5 7.01 16.23 31.94
N GLY A 6 7.19 16.85 30.78
CA GLY A 6 7.43 16.18 29.50
C GLY A 6 8.88 15.80 29.25
N GLY A 7 9.10 15.23 28.07
CA GLY A 7 10.42 15.08 27.45
C GLY A 7 10.73 13.66 26.99
N GLU A 8 10.52 13.45 25.68
CA GLU A 8 11.22 12.50 24.80
C GLU A 8 10.96 10.99 24.88
N GLY A 9 10.89 10.39 23.68
CA GLY A 9 11.03 8.97 23.45
C GLY A 9 9.73 8.28 23.06
N ILE A 10 9.51 8.10 21.75
CA ILE A 10 8.65 7.02 21.25
C ILE A 10 9.29 5.71 21.72
N PRO A 11 8.52 4.77 22.30
CA PRO A 11 8.64 3.41 21.84
C PRO A 11 7.27 2.89 21.41
N PHE A 12 7.24 2.56 20.12
CA PHE A 12 6.62 1.37 19.54
C PHE A 12 6.07 0.38 20.59
N MET A 13 4.80 0.01 20.40
CA MET A 13 4.22 -1.24 20.90
C MET A 13 4.09 -1.37 22.43
N LYS A 14 2.98 -0.88 22.99
CA LYS A 14 2.45 -1.39 24.27
C LYS A 14 0.99 -1.80 24.09
N PHE A 15 0.79 -3.08 23.78
CA PHE A 15 -0.48 -3.77 24.02
C PHE A 15 -0.63 -3.91 25.53
N PHE A 16 -1.55 -3.17 26.12
CA PHE A 16 -1.97 -3.37 27.51
C PHE A 16 -3.20 -4.28 27.50
N LEU A 17 -3.03 -5.50 27.99
CA LEU A 17 -4.11 -6.46 28.26
C LEU A 17 -4.89 -6.01 29.50
N ALA A 18 -6.17 -5.69 29.33
CA ALA A 18 -7.18 -5.83 30.37
C ALA A 18 -8.56 -5.88 29.70
N GLY A 19 -9.18 -7.06 29.70
CA GLY A 19 -10.48 -7.32 29.10
C GLY A 19 -10.39 -8.54 28.18
N THR A 20 -11.11 -9.59 28.53
CA THR A 20 -11.24 -10.83 27.76
C THR A 20 -11.92 -10.55 26.42
N SER A 21 -11.16 -10.06 25.44
CA SER A 21 -11.52 -10.08 24.04
C SER A 21 -10.59 -11.09 23.39
N VAL A 22 -11.18 -12.14 22.81
CA VAL A 22 -10.43 -13.06 21.96
C VAL A 22 -9.92 -12.24 20.79
N THR A 23 -8.68 -11.78 20.87
CA THR A 23 -7.91 -11.30 19.71
C THR A 23 -7.72 -12.51 18.80
N THR A 24 -8.69 -12.75 17.93
CA THR A 24 -8.52 -13.66 16.81
C THR A 24 -7.54 -12.99 15.85
N ILE A 25 -6.24 -13.12 16.13
CA ILE A 25 -5.20 -12.89 15.14
C ILE A 25 -5.24 -14.10 14.21
N THR A 26 -6.15 -14.06 13.24
CA THR A 26 -6.02 -14.92 12.07
C THR A 26 -4.98 -14.27 11.16
N LEU A 27 -3.72 -14.64 11.39
CA LEU A 27 -2.70 -14.65 10.35
C LEU A 27 -3.11 -15.73 9.33
N GLN A 28 -4.06 -15.40 8.45
CA GLN A 28 -4.41 -16.21 7.29
C GLN A 28 -4.03 -15.46 6.03
N PHE A 29 -2.85 -15.85 5.54
CA PHE A 29 -2.45 -15.76 4.15
C PHE A 29 -3.57 -16.27 3.24
N PHE A 30 -3.63 -15.70 2.03
CA PHE A 30 -4.47 -16.12 0.91
C PHE A 30 -5.97 -15.79 1.04
N ARG A 31 -6.39 -14.68 0.41
CA ARG A 31 -7.78 -14.42 0.03
C ARG A 31 -8.19 -15.47 -1.04
N PRO A 32 -9.16 -16.38 -0.81
CA PRO A 32 -9.70 -17.21 -1.89
C PRO A 32 -10.97 -16.64 -2.52
N ASP A 33 -11.59 -15.59 -1.93
CA ASP A 33 -12.91 -15.11 -2.38
C ASP A 33 -12.91 -13.72 -3.05
N LEU A 34 -11.74 -13.29 -3.51
CA LEU A 34 -11.63 -12.32 -4.60
C LEU A 34 -11.07 -13.00 -5.85
N LEU A 35 -11.49 -14.25 -6.11
CA LEU A 35 -11.31 -14.83 -7.43
C LEU A 35 -12.38 -14.23 -8.35
N PRO A 36 -11.99 -13.50 -9.42
CA PRO A 36 -12.74 -13.63 -10.66
C PRO A 36 -12.82 -15.13 -10.96
N THR A 37 -13.90 -15.60 -11.58
CA THR A 37 -13.99 -16.93 -12.22
C THR A 37 -12.60 -17.45 -12.61
N PRO A 38 -12.20 -18.72 -12.37
CA PRO A 38 -10.81 -19.21 -12.40
C PRO A 38 -9.96 -18.84 -13.65
N ILE A 39 -10.63 -18.38 -14.70
CA ILE A 39 -10.09 -17.75 -15.89
C ILE A 39 -9.53 -16.32 -15.62
N GLY A 40 -10.21 -15.45 -14.86
CA GLY A 40 -9.89 -14.03 -14.66
C GLY A 40 -8.81 -13.70 -13.61
N ALA A 41 -8.62 -14.52 -12.57
CA ALA A 41 -7.51 -14.33 -11.61
C ALA A 41 -6.12 -14.47 -12.27
N GLY A 42 -6.03 -15.39 -13.25
CA GLY A 42 -4.88 -15.54 -14.12
C GLY A 42 -4.71 -14.32 -15.04
N PHE A 43 -5.79 -13.84 -15.65
CA PHE A 43 -5.75 -12.66 -16.51
C PHE A 43 -5.30 -11.40 -15.77
N ASP A 44 -5.81 -11.13 -14.57
CA ASP A 44 -5.42 -9.92 -13.80
C ASP A 44 -3.93 -9.94 -13.42
N SER A 45 -3.41 -11.12 -13.05
CA SER A 45 -1.99 -11.30 -12.74
C SER A 45 -1.10 -11.13 -13.98
N VAL A 46 -1.55 -11.65 -15.12
CA VAL A 46 -0.88 -11.50 -16.42
C VAL A 46 -0.89 -10.04 -16.88
N ILE A 47 -2.01 -9.33 -16.71
CA ILE A 47 -2.14 -7.90 -17.06
C ILE A 47 -1.21 -7.07 -16.18
N CYS A 48 -1.20 -7.28 -14.86
CA CYS A 48 -0.32 -6.55 -13.94
C CYS A 48 1.17 -6.77 -14.30
N SER A 49 1.54 -8.02 -14.57
CA SER A 49 2.91 -8.40 -14.94
C SER A 49 3.32 -7.84 -16.30
N SER A 50 2.42 -7.88 -17.29
CA SER A 50 2.63 -7.31 -18.63
C SER A 50 2.91 -5.81 -18.55
N ARG A 51 2.10 -5.08 -17.79
CA ARG A 51 2.28 -3.63 -17.58
C ARG A 51 3.59 -3.31 -16.88
N ALA A 52 3.99 -4.13 -15.92
CA ALA A 52 5.26 -3.98 -15.22
C ALA A 52 6.43 -4.19 -16.18
N LEU A 53 6.43 -5.29 -16.95
CA LEU A 53 7.45 -5.58 -17.96
C LEU A 53 7.53 -4.48 -19.02
N HIS A 54 6.38 -4.02 -19.53
CA HIS A 54 6.33 -2.93 -20.49
C HIS A 54 6.91 -1.63 -19.90
N THR A 55 6.53 -1.27 -18.68
CA THR A 55 7.02 -0.03 -18.03
C THR A 55 8.52 -0.10 -17.75
N ILE A 56 9.01 -1.23 -17.23
CA ILE A 56 10.43 -1.44 -16.96
C ILE A 56 11.24 -1.42 -18.26
N GLY A 57 10.76 -2.12 -19.30
CA GLY A 57 11.38 -2.12 -20.62
C GLY A 57 11.43 -0.72 -21.24
N PHE A 58 10.32 0.01 -21.18
CA PHE A 58 10.26 1.39 -21.66
C PHE A 58 11.26 2.27 -20.92
N VAL A 59 11.30 2.21 -19.59
CA VAL A 59 12.26 2.97 -18.78
C VAL A 59 13.70 2.62 -19.19
N ALA A 60 14.04 1.34 -19.29
CA ALA A 60 15.38 0.92 -19.70
C ALA A 60 15.77 1.46 -21.09
N VAL A 61 14.85 1.42 -22.05
CA VAL A 61 15.05 2.01 -23.39
C VAL A 61 15.22 3.52 -23.32
N ASP A 62 14.40 4.21 -22.51
CA ASP A 62 14.45 5.67 -22.33
C ASP A 62 15.81 6.12 -21.78
N TYR A 63 16.36 5.43 -20.77
CA TYR A 63 17.72 5.66 -20.28
C TYR A 63 18.77 5.43 -21.36
N ARG A 64 18.72 4.27 -22.04
CA ARG A 64 19.71 3.92 -23.06
C ARG A 64 19.71 4.88 -24.24
N TYR A 65 18.54 5.38 -24.63
CA TYR A 65 18.39 6.30 -25.74
C TYR A 65 18.85 7.70 -25.34
N SER A 66 18.39 8.19 -24.19
CA SER A 66 18.59 9.58 -23.78
C SER A 66 20.01 9.87 -23.33
N LEU A 67 20.71 8.88 -22.76
CA LEU A 67 22.09 9.04 -22.30
C LEU A 67 23.11 8.50 -23.31
N ARG A 68 22.68 8.19 -24.54
CA ARG A 68 23.52 7.53 -25.54
C ARG A 68 24.64 8.45 -26.00
N GLY A 69 25.89 8.01 -25.87
CA GLY A 69 27.05 8.72 -26.41
C GLY A 69 27.41 10.00 -25.65
N MET A 70 26.79 10.24 -24.49
CA MET A 70 27.11 11.36 -23.61
C MET A 70 28.30 11.03 -22.72
N ASP A 71 29.15 12.02 -22.46
CA ASP A 71 30.21 11.89 -21.47
C ASP A 71 29.64 11.96 -20.05
N THR A 72 29.95 10.95 -19.24
CA THR A 72 29.46 10.82 -17.86
C THR A 72 29.96 11.95 -16.95
N SER A 73 31.07 12.59 -17.29
CA SER A 73 31.61 13.72 -16.53
C SER A 73 31.01 15.08 -16.91
N SER A 74 30.25 15.14 -18.01
CA SER A 74 29.65 16.38 -18.50
C SER A 74 28.45 16.83 -17.67
N ASP A 75 28.24 18.15 -17.58
CA ASP A 75 27.05 18.71 -16.94
C ASP A 75 25.77 18.41 -17.74
N GLU A 76 25.88 18.27 -19.06
CA GLU A 76 24.78 17.88 -19.94
C GLU A 76 24.26 16.47 -19.60
N TYR A 77 25.16 15.51 -19.36
CA TYR A 77 24.79 14.18 -18.89
C TYR A 77 24.06 14.23 -17.56
N ARG A 78 24.54 15.01 -16.60
CA ARG A 78 23.92 15.14 -15.28
C ARG A 78 22.51 15.72 -15.35
N SER A 79 22.30 16.73 -16.20
CA SER A 79 21.00 17.35 -16.42
C SER A 79 20.03 16.38 -17.10
N THR A 80 20.47 15.71 -18.17
CA THR A 80 19.67 14.71 -18.89
C THR A 80 19.32 13.52 -17.99
N LEU A 81 20.27 13.04 -17.18
CA LEU A 81 20.05 11.96 -16.22
C LEU A 81 18.97 12.33 -15.20
N ALA A 82 19.00 13.55 -14.65
CA ALA A 82 17.97 14.01 -13.72
C ALA A 82 16.58 14.07 -14.38
N GLU A 83 16.50 14.52 -15.63
CA GLU A 83 15.25 14.54 -16.38
C GLU A 83 14.69 13.12 -16.63
N VAL A 84 15.55 12.20 -17.07
CA VAL A 84 15.21 10.79 -17.30
C VAL A 84 14.78 10.12 -15.99
N ASN A 85 15.49 10.38 -14.89
CA ASN A 85 15.12 9.90 -13.56
C ASN A 85 13.72 10.38 -13.19
N LEU A 86 13.42 11.67 -13.37
CA LEU A 86 12.13 12.25 -13.00
C LEU A 86 10.98 11.64 -13.78
N ARG A 87 11.08 11.55 -15.11
CA ARG A 87 10.00 10.99 -15.93
C ARG A 87 9.84 9.48 -15.73
N SER A 88 10.94 8.76 -15.48
CA SER A 88 10.90 7.33 -15.17
C SER A 88 10.29 7.07 -13.80
N ALA A 89 10.62 7.88 -12.78
CA ALA A 89 10.00 7.83 -11.47
C ALA A 89 8.48 8.04 -11.55
N LYS A 90 7.99 9.00 -12.35
CA LYS A 90 6.55 9.20 -12.59
C LYS A 90 5.87 7.96 -13.19
N ARG A 91 6.52 7.28 -14.13
CA ARG A 91 6.00 6.03 -14.74
C ARG A 91 5.93 4.89 -13.73
N ILE A 92 6.96 4.73 -12.91
CA ILE A 92 6.97 3.71 -11.85
C ILE A 92 5.92 4.02 -10.79
N LEU A 93 5.79 5.27 -10.34
CA LEU A 93 4.73 5.67 -9.42
C LEU A 93 3.35 5.30 -10.00
N LYS A 94 3.11 5.60 -11.28
CA LYS A 94 1.84 5.25 -11.92
C LYS A 94 1.61 3.74 -12.00
N LEU A 95 2.65 2.96 -12.29
CA LEU A 95 2.57 1.50 -12.26
C LEU A 95 2.18 1.00 -10.86
N CYS A 96 2.85 1.50 -9.82
CA CYS A 96 2.56 1.18 -8.43
C CYS A 96 1.11 1.52 -8.06
N GLU A 97 0.65 2.70 -8.48
CA GLU A 97 -0.74 3.09 -8.27
C GLU A 97 -1.70 2.13 -8.94
N VAL A 98 -1.56 1.86 -10.23
CA VAL A 98 -2.62 1.09 -10.90
C VAL A 98 -2.58 -0.39 -10.54
N ASN A 99 -1.41 -0.99 -10.32
CA ASN A 99 -1.33 -2.39 -9.94
C ASN A 99 -1.62 -2.63 -8.45
N ARG A 100 -1.50 -1.61 -7.59
CA ARG A 100 -1.76 -1.65 -6.14
C ARG A 100 -0.97 -2.79 -5.43
N GLY A 101 -1.35 -3.11 -4.20
CA GLY A 101 -0.88 -4.28 -3.46
C GLY A 101 0.63 -4.37 -3.33
N PHE A 102 1.21 -5.44 -3.87
CA PHE A 102 2.66 -5.66 -3.88
C PHE A 102 3.45 -4.48 -4.45
N TYR A 103 2.96 -3.87 -5.54
CA TYR A 103 3.69 -2.78 -6.21
C TYR A 103 3.73 -1.50 -5.37
N VAL A 104 2.67 -1.21 -4.59
CA VAL A 104 2.68 -0.10 -3.62
C VAL A 104 3.72 -0.36 -2.53
N LYS A 105 3.76 -1.58 -1.98
CA LYS A 105 4.76 -1.95 -0.97
C LYS A 105 6.20 -1.87 -1.51
N ALA A 106 6.42 -2.32 -2.73
CA ALA A 106 7.71 -2.20 -3.39
C ALA A 106 8.11 -0.72 -3.55
N GLY A 107 7.18 0.14 -3.99
CA GLY A 107 7.41 1.58 -4.09
C GLY A 107 7.77 2.23 -2.76
N GLN A 108 7.05 1.89 -1.68
CA GLN A 108 7.33 2.34 -0.31
C GLN A 108 8.72 1.92 0.18
N TYR A 109 9.14 0.70 -0.16
CA TYR A 109 10.49 0.20 0.15
C TYR A 109 11.55 1.00 -0.61
N PHE A 110 11.37 1.18 -1.92
CA PHE A 110 12.33 1.93 -2.72
C PHE A 110 12.45 3.40 -2.27
N SER A 111 11.34 4.08 -1.93
CA SER A 111 11.42 5.46 -1.44
C SER A 111 12.19 5.62 -0.14
N SER A 112 12.33 4.55 0.67
CA SER A 112 13.08 4.55 1.92
C SER A 112 14.59 4.31 1.77
N ILE A 113 15.04 3.82 0.60
CA ILE A 113 16.45 3.54 0.33
C ILE A 113 17.19 4.85 0.01
N ARG A 114 18.39 5.05 0.57
CA ARG A 114 19.20 6.26 0.34
C ARG A 114 19.98 6.25 -0.98
N GLN A 115 20.18 5.08 -1.57
CA GLN A 115 21.00 4.88 -2.78
C GLN A 115 20.24 5.10 -4.10
N ILE A 116 18.94 5.41 -4.07
CA ILE A 116 18.17 5.70 -5.29
C ILE A 116 18.24 7.19 -5.65
N PRO A 117 18.06 7.56 -6.93
CA PRO A 117 18.05 8.97 -7.31
C PRO A 117 16.95 9.74 -6.56
N LYS A 118 17.24 11.00 -6.23
CA LYS A 118 16.33 11.85 -5.44
C LYS A 118 14.95 11.98 -6.08
N GLU A 119 14.88 11.96 -7.41
CA GLU A 119 13.63 12.06 -8.16
C GLU A 119 12.71 10.85 -7.90
N TYR A 120 13.29 9.66 -7.74
CA TYR A 120 12.54 8.46 -7.38
C TYR A 120 12.06 8.50 -5.94
N SER A 121 12.97 8.82 -5.00
CA SER A 121 12.62 8.86 -3.57
C SER A 121 11.52 9.87 -3.31
N SER A 122 11.63 11.08 -3.88
CA SER A 122 10.65 12.16 -3.70
C SER A 122 9.27 11.87 -4.31
N LEU A 123 9.19 11.13 -5.42
CA LEU A 123 7.89 10.81 -6.01
C LEU A 123 7.26 9.58 -5.33
N LEU A 124 8.06 8.56 -5.05
CA LEU A 124 7.58 7.33 -4.41
C LEU A 124 7.24 7.53 -2.93
N SER A 125 7.74 8.58 -2.27
CA SER A 125 7.34 8.93 -0.90
C SER A 125 5.84 9.21 -0.79
N SER A 126 5.17 9.66 -1.86
CA SER A 126 3.71 9.80 -1.89
C SER A 126 2.96 8.47 -1.69
N LEU A 127 3.61 7.33 -1.92
CA LEU A 127 3.04 6.02 -1.60
C LEU A 127 3.12 5.69 -0.10
N GLN A 128 3.95 6.42 0.65
CA GLN A 128 4.07 6.28 2.10
C GLN A 128 3.07 7.16 2.86
N ASP A 129 2.46 8.15 2.21
CA ASP A 129 1.40 8.95 2.82
C ASP A 129 0.28 8.04 3.29
N GLN A 130 -0.23 8.32 4.49
CA GLN A 130 -1.19 7.48 5.20
C GLN A 130 -2.31 7.03 4.25
N ALA A 131 -2.55 5.73 4.20
CA ALA A 131 -3.58 5.17 3.35
C ALA A 131 -4.92 5.81 3.71
N LEU A 132 -5.52 6.52 2.77
CA LEU A 132 -6.85 7.08 2.98
C LEU A 132 -7.82 5.93 3.29
N PRO A 133 -8.67 6.08 4.32
CA PRO A 133 -9.75 5.14 4.60
C PRO A 133 -10.55 4.85 3.33
N CYS A 134 -10.79 3.57 3.04
CA CYS A 134 -11.72 3.23 1.97
C CYS A 134 -13.16 3.54 2.42
N ASN A 135 -14.02 3.84 1.45
CA ASN A 135 -15.41 4.19 1.72
C ASN A 135 -16.11 3.03 2.44
N PHE A 136 -16.83 3.34 3.54
CA PHE A 136 -17.55 2.35 4.33
C PHE A 136 -18.52 1.49 3.50
N LYS A 137 -19.06 2.00 2.39
CA LYS A 137 -19.88 1.21 1.46
C LYS A 137 -19.15 0.00 0.88
N ASP A 138 -17.87 0.15 0.56
CA ASP A 138 -17.05 -0.94 0.03
C ASP A 138 -16.68 -1.93 1.14
N VAL A 139 -16.41 -1.43 2.35
CA VAL A 139 -16.20 -2.24 3.56
C VAL A 139 -17.41 -3.13 3.82
N LYS A 140 -18.60 -2.52 3.89
CA LYS A 140 -19.87 -3.22 4.10
C LYS A 140 -20.09 -4.30 3.04
N ARG A 141 -19.87 -3.99 1.77
CA ARG A 141 -19.99 -4.96 0.66
C ARG A 141 -19.06 -6.16 0.86
N VAL A 142 -17.79 -5.90 1.21
CA VAL A 142 -16.79 -6.94 1.42
C VAL A 142 -17.14 -7.79 2.65
N LEU A 143 -17.58 -7.18 3.75
CA LEU A 143 -18.00 -7.90 4.96
C LEU A 143 -19.22 -8.79 4.68
N MET A 144 -20.26 -8.26 4.04
CA MET A 144 -21.45 -9.04 3.67
C MET A 144 -21.10 -10.21 2.74
N LYS A 145 -20.21 -10.00 1.77
CA LYS A 145 -19.74 -11.06 0.87
C LYS A 145 -19.00 -12.17 1.62
N ASN A 146 -18.09 -11.82 2.53
CA ASN A 146 -17.26 -12.81 3.23
C ASN A 146 -18.01 -13.53 4.37
N LEU A 147 -18.94 -12.85 5.04
CA LEU A 147 -19.67 -13.39 6.18
C LEU A 147 -21.02 -14.02 5.79
N GLY A 148 -21.52 -13.74 4.59
CA GLY A 148 -22.75 -14.32 4.04
C GLY A 148 -24.04 -13.86 4.74
N LYS A 149 -23.97 -12.90 5.65
CA LYS A 149 -25.11 -12.32 6.40
C LYS A 149 -24.99 -10.80 6.43
N ASP A 150 -26.10 -10.13 6.74
CA ASP A 150 -26.07 -8.69 6.96
C ASP A 150 -25.30 -8.35 8.24
N MET A 151 -24.61 -7.21 8.25
CA MET A 151 -23.79 -6.79 9.40
C MET A 151 -24.62 -6.65 10.67
N SER A 152 -25.90 -6.24 10.56
CA SER A 152 -26.82 -6.13 11.70
C SER A 152 -27.15 -7.46 12.39
N GLN A 153 -26.90 -8.58 11.70
CA GLN A 153 -27.13 -9.93 12.24
C GLN A 153 -25.90 -10.51 12.93
N ILE A 154 -24.75 -9.86 12.81
CA ILE A 154 -23.45 -10.31 13.31
C ILE A 154 -22.91 -9.37 14.37
N PHE A 155 -23.07 -8.06 14.18
CA PHE A 155 -22.49 -7.03 15.02
C PHE A 155 -23.59 -6.25 15.74
N LEU A 156 -23.43 -6.10 17.06
CA LEU A 156 -24.23 -5.20 17.89
C LEU A 156 -23.87 -3.74 17.61
N MET A 157 -22.58 -3.49 17.36
CA MET A 157 -22.05 -2.18 17.03
C MET A 157 -20.90 -2.33 16.03
N PHE A 158 -20.81 -1.44 15.06
CA PHE A 158 -19.70 -1.38 14.12
C PHE A 158 -19.38 0.08 13.80
N ASP A 159 -18.15 0.51 14.07
CA ASP A 159 -17.73 1.88 13.81
C ASP A 159 -17.37 2.06 12.33
N GLU A 160 -18.08 2.97 11.65
CA GLU A 160 -17.86 3.23 10.22
C GLU A 160 -16.48 3.84 9.95
N GLU A 161 -15.95 4.62 10.89
CA GLU A 161 -14.61 5.18 10.81
C GLU A 161 -13.58 4.14 11.28
N PRO A 162 -12.50 3.90 10.51
CA PRO A 162 -11.46 2.98 10.92
C PRO A 162 -10.59 3.58 12.03
N ILE A 163 -10.20 2.74 12.99
CA ILE A 163 -9.21 3.08 14.03
C ILE A 163 -7.82 3.26 13.40
N ALA A 164 -7.53 2.48 12.35
CA ALA A 164 -6.27 2.55 11.63
C ALA A 164 -6.46 2.12 10.18
N ALA A 165 -5.73 2.77 9.27
CA ALA A 165 -5.64 2.41 7.87
C ALA A 165 -4.19 2.17 7.45
N ALA A 166 -3.96 1.07 6.76
CA ALA A 166 -2.70 0.67 6.16
C ALA A 166 -2.88 0.47 4.65
N SER A 167 -1.77 0.42 3.91
CA SER A 167 -1.79 0.41 2.43
C SER A 167 -2.58 -0.74 1.78
N ILE A 168 -2.90 -1.80 2.54
CA ILE A 168 -3.65 -2.97 2.05
C ILE A 168 -4.81 -3.40 2.95
N ALA A 169 -5.04 -2.70 4.07
CA ALA A 169 -6.01 -3.11 5.07
C ALA A 169 -6.42 -1.93 5.95
N GLN A 170 -7.62 -1.98 6.51
CA GLN A 170 -8.06 -1.06 7.54
C GLN A 170 -8.72 -1.82 8.68
N VAL A 171 -8.61 -1.26 9.88
CA VAL A 171 -9.07 -1.88 11.13
C VAL A 171 -10.22 -1.05 11.67
N HIS A 172 -11.36 -1.70 11.87
CA HIS A 172 -12.55 -1.11 12.47
C HIS A 172 -12.78 -1.69 13.85
N HIS A 173 -13.37 -0.88 14.73
CA HIS A 173 -13.89 -1.34 16.00
C HIS A 173 -15.30 -1.89 15.80
N ALA A 174 -15.60 -3.03 16.42
CA ALA A 174 -16.91 -3.66 16.35
C ALA A 174 -17.19 -4.52 17.58
N VAL A 175 -18.46 -4.65 17.93
CA VAL A 175 -18.98 -5.50 19.01
C VAL A 175 -19.88 -6.55 18.36
N LEU A 176 -19.68 -7.83 18.67
CA LEU A 176 -20.48 -8.93 18.12
C LEU A 176 -21.84 -9.00 18.83
N LEU A 177 -22.85 -9.51 18.11
CA LEU A 177 -24.05 -10.04 18.73
C LEU A 177 -23.65 -11.32 19.47
N ASP A 178 -23.65 -11.28 20.80
CA ASP A 178 -23.42 -12.46 21.62
C ASP A 178 -24.66 -13.36 21.50
N ASN A 179 -24.54 -14.46 20.77
CA ASN A 179 -25.52 -15.54 20.78
C ASN A 179 -24.94 -16.66 21.65
N HIS A 180 -25.52 -16.81 22.84
CA HIS A 180 -25.29 -17.92 23.77
C HIS A 180 -25.33 -19.29 23.08
#